data_AF-A0A1A7PQ95-F1
#
_entry.id   AF-A0A1A7PQ95-F1
#
_cell.length_a   1.000
_cell.length_b   1.000
_cell.length_c   1.000
_cell.angle_alpha   90.00
_cell.angle_beta   90.00
_cell.angle_gamma   90.00
#
_symmetry.space_group_name_H-M   'P 1'
#
loop_
_entity.id
_entity.type
_entity.pdbx_description
1 polymer ?
#
loop_
_entity_poly.entity_id
_entity_poly.type
_entity_poly.pdbx_seq_one_letter_code
_entity_poly.pdbx_strand_id
1 'polypeptide(L)'
;MRVSKPKPFDELIQNNIANQWKLMEKFKAIDEQGRYLHWDKFKRIYPENTEAAWLATKINRSALLTEIDIAGIVFSYAVPTSLQALLHFIDKMSGGNVGTTNFEGLSNVEQQRFLLKSLIMEEAITSAQLEGAATTRKVAKEMLESERKPKTKDEMMILNNFYLMKEAIKLKDKPLSLEMILKLHRLATNNAIENNAISGEFRQDDQICIVDYDGNQLHQPPEYQKLPTLMQAFCDFANTSHNGEDGIFIHPVIKAIILHFLVGYIHPFGDGNGRTARALFYWFMLKHGYWLFEYISISRLLKEAPAKYAKAYIYTETDDLDMTYFLYYQAEIIKRAILDLEKYISDKQNQFKKFSAAIVSYMSQVSPKLNHRQIQILERAVKESGAIFTAKEISNQYGIAENTARRDLNRLYELQLLGQIRNGNSIYYIAPNNLLDRLK
;
A
#
# COMPACT_ATOMS: atom_id res chain seq x y z
N MET A 1 -23.35 -3.79 8.09
CA MET A 1 -22.80 -4.51 6.91
C MET A 1 -23.22 -6.00 6.87
N ARG A 2 -24.51 -6.34 6.77
CA ARG A 2 -24.97 -7.76 6.81
C ARG A 2 -24.58 -8.52 5.54
N VAL A 3 -23.82 -9.60 5.69
CA VAL A 3 -23.46 -10.54 4.62
C VAL A 3 -24.33 -11.79 4.77
N SER A 4 -24.96 -12.21 3.68
CA SER A 4 -25.71 -13.47 3.67
C SER A 4 -24.78 -14.68 3.59
N LYS A 5 -25.13 -15.74 4.30
CA LYS A 5 -24.39 -17.01 4.34
C LYS A 5 -25.13 -18.09 3.52
N PRO A 6 -24.42 -19.02 2.88
CA PRO A 6 -25.04 -20.21 2.32
C PRO A 6 -25.50 -21.14 3.47
N LYS A 7 -26.31 -22.14 3.13
CA LYS A 7 -26.50 -23.29 4.03
C LYS A 7 -25.17 -24.04 4.22
N PRO A 8 -24.97 -24.73 5.35
CA PRO A 8 -23.81 -25.59 5.57
C PRO A 8 -23.63 -26.60 4.42
N PHE A 9 -22.38 -26.92 4.10
CA PHE A 9 -22.04 -27.79 2.97
C PHE A 9 -22.72 -29.17 3.06
N ASP A 10 -22.78 -29.76 4.26
CA ASP A 10 -23.43 -31.05 4.49
C ASP A 10 -24.93 -31.02 4.18
N GLU A 11 -25.61 -29.92 4.54
CA GLU A 11 -27.03 -29.71 4.26
C GLU A 11 -27.26 -29.51 2.75
N LEU A 12 -26.35 -28.81 2.06
CA LEU A 12 -26.41 -28.63 0.62
C LEU A 12 -26.28 -29.95 -0.14
N ILE A 13 -25.36 -30.83 0.29
CA ILE A 13 -25.16 -32.16 -0.30
C ILE A 13 -26.43 -32.99 -0.17
N GLN A 14 -26.98 -33.09 1.05
CA GLN A 14 -28.16 -33.91 1.32
C GLN A 14 -29.37 -33.49 0.47
N ASN A 15 -29.54 -32.18 0.25
CA ASN A 15 -30.68 -31.64 -0.48
C ASN A 15 -30.54 -31.68 -2.02
N ASN A 16 -29.34 -31.92 -2.58
CA ASN A 16 -29.07 -31.72 -4.01
C ASN A 16 -28.35 -32.90 -4.68
N ILE A 17 -28.61 -34.15 -4.26
CA ILE A 17 -27.87 -35.35 -4.69
C ILE A 17 -28.02 -35.65 -6.21
N ALA A 18 -29.13 -35.30 -6.83
CA ALA A 18 -29.39 -35.62 -8.25
C ALA A 18 -28.80 -34.56 -9.21
N ASN A 19 -28.21 -35.00 -10.34
CA ASN A 19 -27.70 -34.18 -11.45
C ASN A 19 -26.51 -33.22 -11.16
N GLN A 20 -25.73 -33.45 -10.09
CA GLN A 20 -24.58 -32.60 -9.75
C GLN A 20 -23.51 -32.52 -10.86
N TRP A 21 -23.25 -33.61 -11.59
CA TRP A 21 -22.22 -33.65 -12.64
C TRP A 21 -22.41 -32.58 -13.73
N LYS A 22 -23.63 -32.43 -14.27
CA LYS A 22 -23.93 -31.40 -15.28
C LYS A 22 -23.74 -29.98 -14.74
N LEU A 23 -24.07 -29.77 -13.46
CA LEU A 23 -23.85 -28.48 -12.81
C LEU A 23 -22.37 -28.23 -12.53
N MET A 24 -21.58 -29.24 -12.22
CA MET A 24 -20.11 -29.11 -12.04
C MET A 24 -19.37 -28.83 -13.35
N GLU A 25 -19.92 -29.25 -14.49
CA GLU A 25 -19.42 -28.83 -15.80
C GLU A 25 -19.67 -27.34 -16.06
N LYS A 26 -20.85 -26.84 -15.67
CA LYS A 26 -21.24 -25.43 -15.86
C LYS A 26 -20.63 -24.47 -14.83
N PHE A 27 -20.66 -24.83 -13.56
CA PHE A 27 -20.23 -23.98 -12.44
C PHE A 27 -18.85 -24.42 -11.97
N LYS A 28 -17.84 -23.62 -12.33
CA LYS A 28 -16.44 -23.82 -11.94
C LYS A 28 -16.09 -23.03 -10.68
N ALA A 29 -14.85 -23.18 -10.20
CA ALA A 29 -14.37 -22.47 -9.01
C ALA A 29 -14.46 -20.93 -9.12
N ILE A 30 -14.29 -20.43 -10.35
CA ILE A 30 -14.48 -19.04 -10.78
C ILE A 30 -15.56 -18.98 -11.85
N ASP A 31 -16.25 -17.85 -11.98
CA ASP A 31 -17.21 -17.64 -13.05
C ASP A 31 -16.56 -17.36 -14.42
N GLU A 32 -17.37 -17.17 -15.45
CA GLU A 32 -16.92 -16.88 -16.83
C GLU A 32 -16.10 -15.58 -16.94
N GLN A 33 -16.24 -14.66 -15.98
CA GLN A 33 -15.46 -13.43 -15.90
C GLN A 33 -14.20 -13.59 -15.02
N GLY A 34 -13.92 -14.82 -14.57
CA GLY A 34 -12.78 -15.15 -13.72
C GLY A 34 -12.93 -14.72 -12.26
N ARG A 35 -14.15 -14.42 -11.78
CA ARG A 35 -14.40 -13.94 -10.42
C ARG A 35 -14.63 -15.10 -9.46
N TYR A 36 -13.93 -15.08 -8.33
CA TYR A 36 -14.20 -15.98 -7.21
C TYR A 36 -15.31 -15.37 -6.32
N LEU A 37 -16.56 -15.73 -6.62
CA LEU A 37 -17.73 -15.10 -6.00
C LEU A 37 -17.99 -15.64 -4.59
N HIS A 38 -18.28 -14.76 -3.63
CA HIS A 38 -18.87 -15.13 -2.34
C HIS A 38 -20.38 -15.34 -2.50
N TRP A 39 -20.99 -16.21 -1.69
CA TRP A 39 -22.41 -16.52 -1.72
C TRP A 39 -23.31 -15.28 -1.84
N ASP A 40 -23.02 -14.23 -1.06
CA ASP A 40 -23.73 -12.96 -1.07
C ASP A 40 -23.88 -12.31 -2.46
N LYS A 41 -22.87 -12.46 -3.33
CA LYS A 41 -22.91 -12.02 -4.73
C LYS A 41 -23.42 -13.13 -5.65
N PHE A 42 -22.98 -14.36 -5.40
CA PHE A 42 -23.33 -15.54 -6.21
C PHE A 42 -24.84 -15.68 -6.36
N LYS A 43 -25.59 -15.60 -5.25
CA LYS A 43 -27.06 -15.76 -5.26
C LYS A 43 -27.81 -14.68 -6.06
N ARG A 44 -27.19 -13.52 -6.27
CA ARG A 44 -27.78 -12.41 -7.04
C ARG A 44 -27.52 -12.58 -8.54
N ILE A 45 -26.40 -13.21 -8.89
CA ILE A 45 -25.99 -13.47 -10.26
C ILE A 45 -26.66 -14.74 -10.78
N TYR A 46 -26.80 -15.76 -9.94
CA TYR A 46 -27.42 -17.05 -10.25
C TYR A 46 -28.64 -17.31 -9.35
N PRO A 47 -29.79 -16.67 -9.62
CA PRO A 47 -30.99 -16.79 -8.77
C PRO A 47 -31.73 -18.12 -8.94
N GLU A 48 -31.51 -18.83 -10.05
CA GLU A 48 -32.16 -20.11 -10.32
C GLU A 48 -31.32 -21.28 -9.79
N ASN A 49 -31.95 -22.18 -9.03
CA ASN A 49 -31.29 -23.35 -8.42
C ASN A 49 -29.98 -22.98 -7.68
N THR A 50 -29.98 -21.84 -7.00
CA THR A 50 -28.78 -21.22 -6.41
C THR A 50 -28.00 -22.17 -5.50
N GLU A 51 -28.69 -22.94 -4.66
CA GLU A 51 -28.07 -23.87 -3.71
C GLU A 51 -27.32 -25.00 -4.44
N ALA A 52 -27.92 -25.59 -5.47
CA ALA A 52 -27.28 -26.63 -6.28
C ALA A 52 -26.09 -26.09 -7.10
N ALA A 53 -26.23 -24.89 -7.66
CA ALA A 53 -25.16 -24.21 -8.39
C ALA A 53 -23.97 -23.85 -7.47
N TRP A 54 -24.26 -23.41 -6.25
CA TRP A 54 -23.24 -23.11 -5.24
C TRP A 54 -22.55 -24.36 -4.74
N LEU A 55 -23.30 -25.45 -4.52
CA LEU A 55 -22.70 -26.74 -4.17
C LEU A 55 -21.71 -27.20 -5.24
N ALA A 56 -22.11 -27.16 -6.53
CA ALA A 56 -21.24 -27.49 -7.64
C ALA A 56 -19.98 -26.59 -7.69
N THR A 57 -20.13 -25.30 -7.37
CA THR A 57 -19.02 -24.35 -7.25
C THR A 57 -18.07 -24.74 -6.11
N LYS A 58 -18.57 -25.04 -4.91
CA LYS A 58 -17.77 -25.44 -3.74
C LYS A 58 -17.03 -26.76 -3.97
N ILE A 59 -17.66 -27.74 -4.63
CA ILE A 59 -16.98 -29.00 -4.99
C ILE A 59 -15.82 -28.74 -5.96
N ASN A 60 -15.99 -27.87 -6.96
CA ASN A 60 -14.88 -27.51 -7.85
C ASN A 60 -13.78 -26.71 -7.14
N ARG A 61 -14.11 -25.99 -6.06
CA ARG A 61 -13.12 -25.26 -5.25
C ARG A 61 -12.33 -26.16 -4.33
N SER A 62 -12.96 -27.17 -3.72
CA SER A 62 -12.28 -28.05 -2.77
C SER A 62 -11.07 -28.75 -3.39
N ALA A 63 -11.13 -29.07 -4.68
CA ALA A 63 -10.00 -29.62 -5.44
C ALA A 63 -8.80 -28.66 -5.60
N LEU A 64 -8.98 -27.36 -5.35
CA LEU A 64 -7.94 -26.33 -5.48
C LEU A 64 -7.48 -25.79 -4.12
N LEU A 65 -8.14 -26.15 -3.02
CA LEU A 65 -7.84 -25.60 -1.71
C LEU A 65 -6.51 -26.13 -1.19
N THR A 66 -5.71 -25.22 -0.66
CA THR A 66 -4.55 -25.47 0.17
C THR A 66 -4.91 -25.07 1.59
N GLU A 67 -4.63 -25.93 2.55
CA GLU A 67 -4.88 -25.67 3.97
C GLU A 67 -3.62 -25.13 4.66
N ILE A 68 -3.83 -24.24 5.62
CA ILE A 68 -2.80 -23.71 6.51
C ILE A 68 -3.33 -23.83 7.93
N ASP A 69 -2.61 -24.56 8.77
CA ASP A 69 -2.89 -24.64 10.20
C ASP A 69 -2.05 -23.60 10.97
N ILE A 70 -2.73 -22.73 11.73
CA ILE A 70 -2.11 -21.83 12.70
C ILE A 70 -2.62 -22.20 14.10
N ALA A 71 -1.84 -23.04 14.79
CA ALA A 71 -2.11 -23.48 16.17
C ALA A 71 -3.52 -24.07 16.40
N GLY A 72 -3.98 -24.92 15.48
CA GLY A 72 -5.27 -25.59 15.52
C GLY A 72 -6.40 -24.84 14.82
N ILE A 73 -6.14 -23.65 14.27
CA ILE A 73 -7.09 -22.92 13.41
C ILE A 73 -6.71 -23.19 11.96
N VAL A 74 -7.57 -23.90 11.24
CA VAL A 74 -7.36 -24.25 9.83
C VAL A 74 -7.96 -23.17 8.94
N PHE A 75 -7.09 -22.51 8.19
CA PHE A 75 -7.47 -21.61 7.10
C PHE A 75 -7.30 -22.33 5.77
N SER A 76 -8.06 -21.91 4.76
CA SER A 76 -7.90 -22.45 3.41
C SER A 76 -7.76 -21.33 2.39
N TYR A 77 -7.14 -21.62 1.26
CA TYR A 77 -7.16 -20.73 0.09
C TYR A 77 -6.97 -21.52 -1.20
N ALA A 78 -7.47 -21.00 -2.30
CA ALA A 78 -7.24 -21.51 -3.64
C ALA A 78 -6.47 -20.49 -4.48
N VAL A 79 -5.79 -20.98 -5.52
CA VAL A 79 -5.18 -20.13 -6.56
C VAL A 79 -5.74 -20.49 -7.93
N PRO A 80 -6.99 -20.06 -8.25
CA PRO A 80 -7.53 -20.24 -9.58
C PRO A 80 -6.71 -19.49 -10.64
N THR A 81 -6.90 -19.85 -11.92
CA THR A 81 -6.16 -19.27 -13.05
C THR A 81 -6.21 -17.74 -13.11
N SER A 82 -7.33 -17.12 -12.72
CA SER A 82 -7.43 -15.65 -12.69
C SER A 82 -6.61 -15.01 -11.55
N LEU A 83 -6.51 -15.65 -10.37
CA LEU A 83 -5.60 -15.19 -9.31
C LEU A 83 -4.14 -15.44 -9.72
N GLN A 84 -3.85 -16.57 -10.35
CA GLN A 84 -2.52 -16.86 -10.90
C GLN A 84 -2.09 -15.81 -11.93
N ALA A 85 -3.00 -15.34 -12.79
CA ALA A 85 -2.72 -14.26 -13.73
C ALA A 85 -2.42 -12.93 -13.03
N LEU A 86 -3.13 -12.61 -11.94
CA LEU A 86 -2.83 -11.43 -11.11
C LEU A 86 -1.45 -11.55 -10.45
N LEU A 87 -1.12 -12.71 -9.90
CA LEU A 87 0.18 -12.97 -9.28
C LEU A 87 1.32 -12.88 -10.29
N HIS A 88 1.15 -13.48 -11.48
CA HIS A 88 2.10 -13.35 -12.58
C HIS A 88 2.32 -11.90 -13.00
N PHE A 89 1.25 -11.08 -13.08
CA PHE A 89 1.39 -9.65 -13.33
C PHE A 89 2.22 -8.98 -12.23
N ILE A 90 1.93 -9.26 -10.95
CA ILE A 90 2.67 -8.69 -9.83
C ILE A 90 4.15 -9.08 -9.93
N ASP A 91 4.48 -10.36 -10.12
CA ASP A 91 5.86 -10.84 -10.28
C ASP A 91 6.59 -10.17 -11.44
N LYS A 92 5.95 -10.07 -12.61
CA LYS A 92 6.55 -9.44 -13.78
C LYS A 92 6.90 -7.96 -13.53
N MET A 93 6.04 -7.27 -12.79
CA MET A 93 6.20 -5.84 -12.57
C MET A 93 7.11 -5.52 -11.39
N SER A 94 7.11 -6.36 -10.35
CA SER A 94 7.77 -6.09 -9.07
C SER A 94 8.94 -7.02 -8.74
N GLY A 95 9.14 -8.08 -9.52
CA GLY A 95 10.26 -9.02 -9.41
C GLY A 95 11.43 -8.66 -10.32
N GLY A 96 12.65 -8.67 -9.77
CA GLY A 96 13.90 -8.52 -10.52
C GLY A 96 14.31 -7.09 -10.92
N ASN A 97 15.55 -6.95 -11.42
CA ASN A 97 16.22 -5.70 -11.81
C ASN A 97 15.56 -4.95 -13.00
N VAL A 98 14.38 -5.35 -13.46
CA VAL A 98 13.59 -4.60 -14.46
C VAL A 98 13.21 -3.20 -13.93
N GLY A 99 13.36 -2.97 -12.62
CA GLY A 99 13.26 -1.67 -11.99
C GLY A 99 14.28 -0.62 -12.39
N THR A 100 15.53 -1.01 -12.66
CA THR A 100 16.58 -0.03 -13.00
C THR A 100 16.33 0.62 -14.35
N THR A 101 15.67 -0.08 -15.28
CA THR A 101 15.26 0.49 -16.57
C THR A 101 14.05 1.43 -16.44
N ASN A 102 13.17 1.23 -15.45
CA ASN A 102 11.99 2.08 -15.26
C ASN A 102 12.31 3.49 -14.75
N PHE A 103 13.47 3.70 -14.12
CA PHE A 103 13.93 5.02 -13.70
C PHE A 103 15.00 5.62 -14.63
N GLU A 104 15.28 4.98 -15.77
CA GLU A 104 16.15 5.58 -16.79
C GLU A 104 15.62 6.97 -17.19
N GLY A 105 16.51 7.97 -17.11
CA GLY A 105 16.19 9.38 -17.35
C GLY A 105 16.01 10.23 -16.09
N LEU A 106 15.92 9.65 -14.89
CA LEU A 106 16.06 10.40 -13.62
C LEU A 106 17.51 10.36 -13.16
N SER A 107 18.07 11.48 -12.69
CA SER A 107 19.41 11.48 -12.10
C SER A 107 19.42 10.65 -10.80
N ASN A 108 20.58 10.10 -10.40
CA ASN A 108 20.72 9.34 -9.14
C ASN A 108 20.21 10.11 -7.90
N VAL A 109 20.34 11.44 -7.92
CA VAL A 109 19.86 12.33 -6.86
C VAL A 109 18.33 12.47 -6.89
N GLU A 110 17.72 12.54 -8.06
CA GLU A 110 16.27 12.57 -8.21
C GLU A 110 15.63 11.23 -7.91
N GLN A 111 16.27 10.13 -8.31
CA GLN A 111 15.90 8.78 -7.90
C GLN A 111 15.93 8.72 -6.37
N GLN A 112 17.07 8.94 -5.70
CA GLN A 112 17.13 8.89 -4.23
C GLN A 112 16.13 9.84 -3.52
N ARG A 113 15.92 11.05 -4.06
CA ARG A 113 14.99 12.05 -3.47
C ARG A 113 13.52 11.72 -3.72
N PHE A 114 13.19 11.14 -4.86
CA PHE A 114 11.84 10.66 -5.21
C PHE A 114 11.48 9.40 -4.43
N LEU A 115 12.42 8.45 -4.39
CA LEU A 115 12.29 7.10 -3.83
C LEU A 115 12.17 7.11 -2.30
N LEU A 116 12.93 7.96 -1.58
CA LEU A 116 12.90 7.98 -0.11
C LEU A 116 11.82 8.87 0.52
N LYS A 117 11.34 9.92 -0.17
CA LYS A 117 10.45 10.92 0.44
C LYS A 117 8.98 10.81 0.09
N SER A 118 8.56 10.21 -1.02
CA SER A 118 7.13 10.28 -1.38
C SER A 118 6.31 9.11 -0.86
N LEU A 119 6.83 7.88 -0.87
CA LEU A 119 5.97 6.69 -0.85
C LEU A 119 5.90 6.03 0.53
N ILE A 120 7.02 5.96 1.27
CA ILE A 120 7.01 5.65 2.71
C ILE A 120 6.21 6.72 3.48
N MET A 121 6.36 8.01 3.11
CA MET A 121 5.55 9.08 3.70
C MET A 121 4.07 8.92 3.35
N GLU A 122 3.74 8.64 2.08
CA GLU A 122 2.34 8.42 1.68
C GLU A 122 1.72 7.24 2.42
N GLU A 123 2.43 6.12 2.52
CA GLU A 123 1.98 4.94 3.26
C GLU A 123 1.80 5.26 4.74
N ALA A 124 2.75 5.96 5.36
CA ALA A 124 2.65 6.35 6.76
C ALA A 124 1.41 7.22 7.03
N ILE A 125 1.18 8.22 6.18
CA ILE A 125 0.05 9.15 6.27
C ILE A 125 -1.26 8.40 6.05
N THR A 126 -1.39 7.69 4.93
CA THR A 126 -2.65 7.04 4.55
C THR A 126 -2.97 5.86 5.44
N SER A 127 -1.97 5.10 5.91
CA SER A 127 -2.17 4.04 6.90
C SER A 127 -2.66 4.59 8.23
N ALA A 128 -2.18 5.76 8.69
CA ALA A 128 -2.66 6.34 9.96
C ALA A 128 -4.08 6.87 9.80
N GLN A 129 -4.36 7.51 8.66
CA GLN A 129 -5.71 8.01 8.34
C GLN A 129 -6.73 6.89 8.17
N LEU A 130 -6.31 5.71 7.70
CA LEU A 130 -7.18 4.53 7.61
C LEU A 130 -7.63 4.04 9.00
N GLU A 131 -6.78 4.24 10.03
CA GLU A 131 -7.12 3.98 11.44
C GLU A 131 -7.73 5.20 12.15
N GLY A 132 -8.14 6.25 11.42
CA GLY A 132 -8.89 7.38 11.98
C GLY A 132 -8.11 8.67 12.24
N ALA A 133 -6.79 8.73 11.99
CA ALA A 133 -6.03 9.97 12.19
C ALA A 133 -6.57 11.12 11.30
N ALA A 134 -7.04 12.21 11.91
CA ALA A 134 -7.69 13.33 11.24
C ALA A 134 -6.73 14.47 10.84
N THR A 135 -5.53 14.14 10.35
CA THR A 135 -4.58 15.13 9.83
C THR A 135 -4.62 15.19 8.31
N THR A 136 -4.70 16.39 7.73
CA THR A 136 -4.68 16.55 6.27
C THR A 136 -3.34 16.10 5.67
N ARG A 137 -3.37 15.56 4.45
CA ARG A 137 -2.17 15.12 3.74
C ARG A 137 -1.11 16.22 3.64
N LYS A 138 -1.52 17.48 3.40
CA LYS A 138 -0.60 18.62 3.29
C LYS A 138 0.14 18.87 4.60
N VAL A 139 -0.58 18.97 5.72
CA VAL A 139 -0.02 19.22 7.05
C VAL A 139 0.88 18.06 7.49
N ALA A 140 0.44 16.83 7.23
CA ALA A 140 1.20 15.63 7.55
C ALA A 140 2.51 15.54 6.75
N LYS A 141 2.46 15.81 5.45
CA LYS A 141 3.65 15.84 4.60
C LYS A 141 4.63 16.93 5.03
N GLU A 142 4.14 18.15 5.25
CA GLU A 142 4.96 19.26 5.75
C GLU A 142 5.60 18.91 7.09
N MET A 143 4.86 18.22 7.97
CA MET A 143 5.40 17.77 9.25
C MET A 143 6.61 16.84 9.09
N LEU A 144 6.45 15.80 8.27
CA LEU A 144 7.49 14.80 8.03
C LEU A 144 8.69 15.40 7.29
N GLU A 145 8.46 16.33 6.35
CA GLU A 145 9.53 16.96 5.56
C GLU A 145 10.33 17.99 6.36
N SER A 146 9.69 18.73 7.27
CA SER A 146 10.33 19.73 8.14
C SER A 146 10.88 19.16 9.44
N GLU A 147 10.61 17.87 9.72
CA GLU A 147 10.93 17.20 10.99
C GLU A 147 10.39 17.95 12.22
N ARG A 148 9.33 18.73 12.05
CA ARG A 148 8.69 19.42 13.17
C ARG A 148 8.08 18.39 14.12
N LYS A 149 8.04 18.72 15.42
CA LYS A 149 7.36 17.89 16.41
C LYS A 149 5.85 17.82 16.13
N PRO A 150 5.20 16.66 16.39
CA PRO A 150 3.76 16.52 16.29
C PRO A 150 3.08 17.35 17.37
N LYS A 151 1.98 18.01 17.02
CA LYS A 151 1.18 18.86 17.91
C LYS A 151 -0.06 18.16 18.44
N THR A 152 -0.54 17.15 17.71
CA THR A 152 -1.75 16.39 18.04
C THR A 152 -1.43 14.91 18.11
N LYS A 153 -2.35 14.14 18.69
CA LYS A 153 -2.28 12.68 18.69
C LYS A 153 -2.30 12.10 17.27
N ASP A 154 -3.14 12.63 16.39
CA ASP A 154 -3.21 12.21 14.98
C ASP A 154 -1.89 12.44 14.23
N GLU A 155 -1.23 13.56 14.49
CA GLU A 155 0.09 13.84 13.96
C GLU A 155 1.13 12.87 14.53
N MET A 156 1.03 12.52 15.81
CA MET A 156 1.87 11.49 16.44
C MET A 156 1.65 10.12 15.78
N MET A 157 0.41 9.72 15.51
CA MET A 157 0.10 8.46 14.80
C MET A 157 0.77 8.39 13.42
N ILE A 158 0.77 9.50 12.67
CA ILE A 158 1.43 9.59 11.37
C ILE A 158 2.94 9.47 11.51
N LEU A 159 3.54 10.19 12.47
CA LEU A 159 4.98 10.13 12.72
C LEU A 159 5.42 8.73 13.16
N ASN A 160 4.64 8.09 14.04
CA ASN A 160 4.84 6.71 14.48
C ASN A 160 4.82 5.74 13.29
N ASN A 161 3.82 5.86 12.41
CA ASN A 161 3.75 5.04 11.20
C ASN A 161 4.94 5.27 10.27
N PHE A 162 5.44 6.50 10.17
CA PHE A 162 6.63 6.79 9.38
C PHE A 162 7.86 6.07 9.93
N TYR A 163 8.06 6.07 11.26
CA TYR A 163 9.13 5.31 11.89
C TYR A 163 8.93 3.80 11.82
N LEU A 164 7.70 3.32 11.98
CA LEU A 164 7.31 1.92 11.83
C LEU A 164 7.72 1.38 10.45
N MET A 165 7.37 2.09 9.38
CA MET A 165 7.72 1.68 8.02
C MET A 165 9.23 1.66 7.79
N LYS A 166 9.95 2.68 8.29
CA LYS A 166 11.42 2.70 8.23
C LYS A 166 12.05 1.52 8.97
N GLU A 167 11.52 1.18 10.13
CA GLU A 167 12.04 0.05 10.92
C GLU A 167 11.70 -1.29 10.26
N ALA A 168 10.51 -1.46 9.68
CA ALA A 168 10.12 -2.65 8.93
C ALA A 168 11.08 -2.90 7.75
N ILE A 169 11.44 -1.86 7.00
CA ILE A 169 12.43 -1.94 5.91
C ILE A 169 13.81 -2.32 6.46
N LYS A 170 14.24 -1.70 7.56
CA LYS A 170 15.54 -1.99 8.20
C LYS A 170 15.64 -3.44 8.68
N LEU A 171 14.52 -4.04 9.08
CA LEU A 171 14.46 -5.41 9.62
C LEU A 171 14.11 -6.46 8.55
N LYS A 172 14.02 -6.11 7.26
CA LYS A 172 13.58 -7.03 6.19
C LYS A 172 14.39 -8.32 6.12
N ASP A 173 15.70 -8.24 6.36
CA ASP A 173 16.59 -9.41 6.27
C ASP A 173 16.56 -10.31 7.51
N LYS A 174 15.97 -9.84 8.63
CA LYS A 174 15.87 -10.63 9.86
C LYS A 174 14.70 -11.63 9.81
N PRO A 175 14.80 -12.79 10.49
CA PRO A 175 13.63 -13.64 10.71
C PRO A 175 12.62 -12.92 11.61
N LEU A 176 11.34 -13.25 11.45
CA LEU A 176 10.29 -12.70 12.30
C LEU A 176 10.34 -13.34 13.68
N SER A 177 10.25 -12.53 14.73
CA SER A 177 10.15 -12.99 16.11
C SER A 177 9.06 -12.22 16.85
N LEU A 178 8.61 -12.78 17.97
CA LEU A 178 7.67 -12.08 18.86
C LEU A 178 8.24 -10.72 19.29
N GLU A 179 9.52 -10.66 19.66
CA GLU A 179 10.20 -9.41 20.03
C GLU A 179 10.13 -8.37 18.90
N MET A 180 10.36 -8.79 17.65
CA MET A 180 10.25 -7.91 16.50
C MET A 180 8.82 -7.38 16.33
N ILE A 181 7.81 -8.24 16.46
CA ILE A 181 6.40 -7.82 16.35
C ILE A 181 6.04 -6.83 17.46
N LEU A 182 6.42 -7.12 18.71
CA LEU A 182 6.17 -6.23 19.85
C LEU A 182 6.91 -4.89 19.69
N LYS A 183 8.13 -4.89 19.15
CA LYS A 183 8.90 -3.68 18.84
C LYS A 183 8.20 -2.83 17.77
N LEU A 184 7.76 -3.44 16.68
CA LEU A 184 7.02 -2.75 15.63
C LEU A 184 5.71 -2.17 16.18
N HIS A 185 4.95 -2.95 16.95
CA HIS A 185 3.73 -2.47 17.59
C HIS A 185 3.99 -1.29 18.55
N ARG A 186 5.07 -1.34 19.34
CA ARG A 186 5.48 -0.22 20.21
C ARG A 186 5.77 1.05 19.42
N LEU A 187 6.46 0.94 18.28
CA LEU A 187 6.70 2.09 17.40
C LEU A 187 5.39 2.64 16.82
N ALA A 188 4.47 1.77 16.41
CA ALA A 188 3.19 2.16 15.83
C ALA A 188 2.29 2.95 16.79
N THR A 189 2.38 2.67 18.10
CA THR A 189 1.46 3.17 19.12
C THR A 189 2.09 4.15 20.12
N ASN A 190 3.40 4.41 20.03
CA ASN A 190 4.13 5.27 20.95
C ASN A 190 3.47 6.64 21.18
N ASN A 191 3.06 6.95 22.42
CA ASN A 191 2.34 8.18 22.79
C ASN A 191 1.06 8.46 21.97
N ALA A 192 0.50 7.44 21.33
CA ALA A 192 -0.70 7.54 20.51
C ALA A 192 -1.63 6.33 20.67
N ILE A 193 -1.40 5.50 21.70
CA ILE A 193 -2.19 4.30 21.96
C ILE A 193 -3.60 4.66 22.47
N GLU A 194 -4.55 3.75 22.23
CA GLU A 194 -5.96 3.87 22.60
C GLU A 194 -6.45 2.66 23.40
N ASN A 195 -7.72 2.72 23.83
CA ASN A 195 -8.42 1.60 24.49
C ASN A 195 -7.77 1.09 25.77
N ASN A 196 -7.07 1.95 26.52
CA ASN A 196 -6.25 1.56 27.68
C ASN A 196 -5.24 0.44 27.39
N ALA A 197 -4.87 0.26 26.11
CA ALA A 197 -3.92 -0.75 25.69
C ALA A 197 -2.48 -0.33 26.03
N ILE A 198 -1.56 -1.30 26.01
CA ILE A 198 -0.16 -1.10 26.34
C ILE A 198 0.72 -1.28 25.10
N SER A 199 1.59 -0.31 24.82
CA SER A 199 2.43 -0.29 23.63
C SER A 199 3.48 -1.40 23.68
N GLY A 200 3.42 -2.29 22.70
CA GLY A 200 4.34 -3.43 22.59
C GLY A 200 4.03 -4.58 23.54
N GLU A 201 2.77 -4.73 23.98
CA GLU A 201 2.30 -5.87 24.76
C GLU A 201 1.01 -6.45 24.17
N PHE A 202 0.86 -7.77 24.22
CA PHE A 202 -0.40 -8.42 23.85
C PHE A 202 -1.51 -8.07 24.85
N ARG A 203 -2.75 -8.04 24.35
CA ARG A 203 -3.92 -7.85 25.20
C ARG A 203 -4.05 -8.95 26.27
N GLN A 204 -4.67 -8.60 27.39
CA GLN A 204 -4.82 -9.47 28.56
C GLN A 204 -6.29 -9.82 28.85
N ASP A 205 -7.19 -9.47 27.93
CA ASP A 205 -8.63 -9.73 28.02
C ASP A 205 -9.23 -9.91 26.62
N ASP A 206 -10.50 -10.35 26.58
CA ASP A 206 -11.30 -10.60 25.38
C ASP A 206 -12.37 -9.51 25.14
N GLN A 207 -12.25 -8.33 25.75
CA GLN A 207 -13.25 -7.26 25.63
C GLN A 207 -13.24 -6.60 24.24
N ILE A 208 -12.18 -6.81 23.47
CA ILE A 208 -12.05 -6.27 22.13
C ILE A 208 -12.91 -7.06 21.16
N CYS A 209 -13.69 -6.35 20.34
CA CYS A 209 -14.39 -6.91 19.21
C CYS A 209 -14.22 -5.98 17.99
N ILE A 210 -14.21 -6.56 16.79
CA ILE A 210 -14.20 -5.78 15.56
C ILE A 210 -15.65 -5.48 15.22
N VAL A 211 -16.00 -4.19 15.13
CA VAL A 211 -17.35 -3.71 14.83
C VAL A 211 -17.41 -3.00 13.48
N ASP A 212 -18.59 -2.98 12.84
CA ASP A 212 -18.83 -2.11 11.70
C ASP A 212 -19.18 -0.67 12.12
N TYR A 213 -19.33 0.22 11.14
CA TYR A 213 -19.72 1.62 11.38
C TYR A 213 -21.07 1.77 12.11
N ASP A 214 -21.93 0.75 12.04
CA ASP A 214 -23.24 0.74 12.69
C ASP A 214 -23.17 0.11 14.10
N GLY A 215 -21.96 -0.23 14.59
CA GLY A 215 -21.72 -0.85 15.89
C GLY A 215 -22.04 -2.34 15.97
N ASN A 216 -22.32 -3.01 14.84
CA ASN A 216 -22.55 -4.45 14.84
C ASN A 216 -21.22 -5.19 14.94
N GLN A 217 -21.15 -6.18 15.82
CA GLN A 217 -20.01 -7.08 15.92
C GLN A 217 -19.83 -7.84 14.60
N LEU A 218 -18.68 -7.62 13.95
CA LEU A 218 -18.26 -8.29 12.73
C LEU A 218 -17.45 -9.55 13.04
N HIS A 219 -16.56 -9.46 14.02
CA HIS A 219 -15.62 -10.52 14.36
C HIS A 219 -15.29 -10.50 15.85
N GLN A 220 -15.23 -11.68 16.46
CA GLN A 220 -14.65 -11.91 17.79
C GLN A 220 -13.28 -12.56 17.61
N PRO A 221 -12.19 -11.88 17.99
CA PRO A 221 -10.86 -12.48 17.97
C PRO A 221 -10.75 -13.74 18.84
N PRO A 222 -9.78 -14.64 18.58
CA PRO A 222 -9.49 -15.78 19.44
C PRO A 222 -9.25 -15.38 20.90
N GLU A 223 -9.37 -16.26 21.88
CA GLU A 223 -9.14 -15.91 23.30
C GLU A 223 -7.70 -15.43 23.57
N TYR A 224 -7.53 -14.42 24.43
CA TYR A 224 -6.21 -13.80 24.69
C TYR A 224 -5.18 -14.81 25.22
N GLN A 225 -5.64 -15.83 25.95
CA GLN A 225 -4.79 -16.90 26.49
C GLN A 225 -4.10 -17.72 25.40
N LYS A 226 -4.67 -17.74 24.19
CA LYS A 226 -4.10 -18.46 23.03
C LYS A 226 -3.09 -17.60 22.26
N LEU A 227 -2.98 -16.30 22.54
CA LEU A 227 -2.11 -15.38 21.79
C LEU A 227 -0.64 -15.79 21.80
N PRO A 228 -0.02 -16.26 22.90
CA PRO A 228 1.37 -16.70 22.87
C PRO A 228 1.58 -17.82 21.85
N THR A 229 0.71 -18.83 21.83
CA THR A 229 0.78 -19.96 20.90
C THR A 229 0.48 -19.54 19.47
N LEU A 230 -0.59 -18.75 19.26
CA LEU A 230 -1.00 -18.27 17.94
C LEU A 230 0.08 -17.38 17.30
N MET A 231 0.65 -16.46 18.06
CA MET A 231 1.68 -15.54 17.56
C MET A 231 3.02 -16.24 17.34
N GLN A 232 3.31 -17.30 18.11
CA GLN A 232 4.47 -18.15 17.81
C GLN A 232 4.26 -18.92 16.50
N ALA A 233 3.12 -19.58 16.32
CA ALA A 233 2.77 -20.26 15.07
C ALA A 233 2.75 -19.30 13.86
N PHE A 234 2.31 -18.06 14.06
CA PHE A 234 2.40 -17.00 13.06
C PHE A 234 3.85 -16.68 12.66
N CYS A 235 4.76 -16.57 13.63
CA CYS A 235 6.19 -16.35 13.35
C CYS A 235 6.80 -17.55 12.63
N ASP A 236 6.48 -18.77 13.08
CA ASP A 236 6.94 -20.01 12.47
C ASP A 236 6.48 -20.08 11.02
N PHE A 237 5.18 -19.88 10.76
CA PHE A 237 4.63 -19.80 9.42
C PHE A 237 5.34 -18.75 8.57
N ALA A 238 5.57 -17.54 9.09
CA ALA A 238 6.28 -16.48 8.36
C ALA A 238 7.70 -16.90 7.97
N ASN A 239 8.41 -17.61 8.84
CA ASN A 239 9.80 -18.01 8.66
C ASN A 239 9.99 -19.31 7.85
N THR A 240 8.99 -20.20 7.81
CA THR A 240 9.05 -21.45 7.03
C THR A 240 9.22 -21.16 5.54
N SER A 241 10.17 -21.83 4.89
CA SER A 241 10.32 -21.75 3.43
C SER A 241 9.21 -22.54 2.76
N HIS A 242 8.47 -21.88 1.86
CA HIS A 242 7.46 -22.53 1.00
C HIS A 242 7.83 -22.31 -0.47
N ASN A 243 9.07 -22.63 -0.82
CA ASN A 243 9.65 -22.43 -2.15
C ASN A 243 9.40 -23.60 -3.12
N GLY A 244 8.74 -24.68 -2.65
CA GLY A 244 8.44 -25.87 -3.46
C GLY A 244 9.47 -26.99 -3.37
N GLU A 245 10.62 -26.80 -2.72
CA GLU A 245 11.66 -27.84 -2.61
C GLU A 245 11.18 -29.06 -1.83
N ASP A 246 10.39 -28.84 -0.77
CA ASP A 246 9.77 -29.90 0.04
C ASP A 246 8.36 -30.28 -0.48
N GLY A 247 8.05 -29.96 -1.74
CA GLY A 247 6.74 -30.20 -2.36
C GLY A 247 5.63 -29.22 -1.95
N ILE A 248 5.92 -28.28 -1.05
CA ILE A 248 4.98 -27.22 -0.63
C ILE A 248 5.43 -25.88 -1.18
N PHE A 249 4.61 -25.28 -2.03
CA PHE A 249 4.83 -23.95 -2.57
C PHE A 249 3.72 -22.99 -2.14
N ILE A 250 4.12 -21.86 -1.55
CA ILE A 250 3.24 -20.72 -1.31
C ILE A 250 3.89 -19.51 -1.97
N HIS A 251 3.19 -18.96 -2.95
CA HIS A 251 3.63 -17.75 -3.64
C HIS A 251 3.92 -16.62 -2.63
N PRO A 252 5.06 -15.90 -2.70
CA PRO A 252 5.43 -14.90 -1.69
C PRO A 252 4.39 -13.80 -1.49
N VAL A 253 3.81 -13.27 -2.58
CA VAL A 253 2.67 -12.33 -2.52
C VAL A 253 1.48 -12.89 -1.74
N ILE A 254 1.09 -14.15 -1.99
CA ILE A 254 0.01 -14.82 -1.23
C ILE A 254 0.39 -14.85 0.25
N LYS A 255 1.60 -15.32 0.57
CA LYS A 255 2.07 -15.44 1.94
C LYS A 255 2.08 -14.09 2.67
N ALA A 256 2.51 -13.01 2.02
CA ALA A 256 2.45 -11.66 2.58
C ALA A 256 1.01 -11.23 2.90
N ILE A 257 0.07 -11.50 1.98
CA ILE A 257 -1.34 -11.18 2.18
C ILE A 257 -1.94 -12.01 3.31
N ILE A 258 -1.57 -13.29 3.43
CA ILE A 258 -2.00 -14.16 4.53
C ILE A 258 -1.47 -13.62 5.85
N LEU A 259 -0.20 -13.22 5.94
CA LEU A 259 0.35 -12.63 7.16
C LEU A 259 -0.40 -11.35 7.57
N HIS A 260 -0.78 -10.52 6.60
CA HIS A 260 -1.63 -9.36 6.86
C HIS A 260 -2.98 -9.80 7.45
N PHE A 261 -3.67 -10.72 6.79
CA PHE A 261 -4.97 -11.22 7.22
C PHE A 261 -4.92 -11.80 8.64
N LEU A 262 -3.93 -12.64 8.93
CA LEU A 262 -3.77 -13.32 10.21
C LEU A 262 -3.61 -12.34 11.37
N VAL A 263 -2.89 -11.22 11.21
CA VAL A 263 -2.81 -10.20 12.26
C VAL A 263 -4.17 -9.54 12.50
N GLY A 264 -4.92 -9.27 11.44
CA GLY A 264 -6.28 -8.72 11.52
C GLY A 264 -7.25 -9.65 12.25
N TYR A 265 -7.18 -10.95 11.95
CA TYR A 265 -7.99 -12.01 12.54
C TYR A 265 -7.60 -12.34 13.98
N ILE A 266 -6.30 -12.58 14.27
CA ILE A 266 -5.82 -12.90 15.63
C ILE A 266 -6.03 -11.70 16.57
N HIS A 267 -5.88 -10.49 16.04
CA HIS A 267 -6.05 -9.23 16.75
C HIS A 267 -5.29 -9.20 18.10
N PRO A 268 -3.95 -9.35 18.07
CA PRO A 268 -3.15 -9.58 19.28
C PRO A 268 -3.05 -8.37 20.23
N PHE A 269 -3.32 -7.17 19.75
CA PHE A 269 -3.15 -5.91 20.51
C PHE A 269 -4.48 -5.23 20.81
N GLY A 270 -4.48 -4.35 21.82
CA GLY A 270 -5.64 -3.49 22.16
C GLY A 270 -5.89 -2.33 21.19
N ASP A 271 -4.86 -1.91 20.46
CA ASP A 271 -4.87 -0.90 19.39
C ASP A 271 -3.70 -1.21 18.44
N GLY A 272 -3.69 -0.63 17.24
CA GLY A 272 -2.52 -0.66 16.34
C GLY A 272 -2.37 -1.93 15.52
N ASN A 273 -3.32 -2.87 15.57
CA ASN A 273 -3.31 -4.11 14.78
C ASN A 273 -3.22 -3.83 13.27
N GLY A 274 -4.06 -2.94 12.72
CA GLY A 274 -4.06 -2.64 11.29
C GLY A 274 -2.72 -2.03 10.80
N ARG A 275 -2.14 -1.11 11.58
CA ARG A 275 -0.82 -0.50 11.30
C ARG A 275 0.29 -1.54 11.33
N THR A 276 0.29 -2.41 12.33
CA THR A 276 1.28 -3.49 12.49
C THR A 276 1.15 -4.54 11.38
N ALA A 277 -0.07 -4.93 11.02
CA ALA A 277 -0.34 -5.88 9.94
C ALA A 277 0.21 -5.39 8.59
N ARG A 278 -0.01 -4.11 8.26
CA ARG A 278 0.52 -3.50 7.04
C ARG A 278 2.05 -3.41 7.06
N ALA A 279 2.65 -3.02 8.17
CA ALA A 279 4.11 -3.02 8.30
C ALA A 279 4.72 -4.42 8.09
N LEU A 280 4.08 -5.47 8.62
CA LEU A 280 4.50 -6.87 8.42
C LEU A 280 4.30 -7.33 6.98
N PHE A 281 3.22 -6.91 6.32
CA PHE A 281 3.03 -7.13 4.88
C PHE A 281 4.20 -6.55 4.07
N TYR A 282 4.56 -5.27 4.28
CA TYR A 282 5.68 -4.65 3.56
C TYR A 282 7.02 -5.30 3.91
N TRP A 283 7.26 -5.60 5.19
CA TRP A 283 8.46 -6.33 5.62
C TRP A 283 8.61 -7.64 4.83
N PHE A 284 7.55 -8.45 4.73
CA PHE A 284 7.61 -9.74 4.05
C PHE A 284 7.80 -9.60 2.53
N MET A 285 7.09 -8.66 1.89
CA MET A 285 7.24 -8.37 0.46
C MET A 285 8.69 -7.98 0.14
N LEU A 286 9.26 -7.07 0.91
CA LEU A 286 10.63 -6.58 0.71
C LEU A 286 11.68 -7.64 1.00
N LYS A 287 11.47 -8.48 2.02
CA LYS A 287 12.31 -9.65 2.32
C LYS A 287 12.43 -10.60 1.14
N HIS A 288 11.38 -10.72 0.32
CA HIS A 288 11.32 -11.62 -0.84
C HIS A 288 11.61 -10.92 -2.18
N GLY A 289 12.26 -9.75 -2.15
CA GLY A 289 12.76 -9.09 -3.36
C GLY A 289 11.73 -8.29 -4.16
N TYR A 290 10.53 -8.07 -3.62
CA TYR A 290 9.51 -7.22 -4.22
C TYR A 290 9.81 -5.73 -3.97
N TRP A 291 10.93 -5.25 -4.53
CA TRP A 291 11.52 -3.95 -4.26
C TRP A 291 10.61 -2.75 -4.58
N LEU A 292 9.66 -2.91 -5.51
CA LEU A 292 8.66 -1.86 -5.81
C LEU A 292 7.81 -1.48 -4.60
N PHE A 293 7.72 -2.33 -3.58
CA PHE A 293 6.97 -2.04 -2.37
C PHE A 293 7.65 -1.00 -1.47
N GLU A 294 8.89 -0.58 -1.75
CA GLU A 294 9.46 0.65 -1.16
C GLU A 294 8.79 1.92 -1.75
N TYR A 295 8.11 1.77 -2.89
CA TYR A 295 7.56 2.84 -3.72
C TYR A 295 6.06 2.75 -3.93
N ILE A 296 5.38 1.87 -3.22
CA ILE A 296 3.95 1.68 -3.39
C ILE A 296 3.27 1.94 -2.05
N SER A 297 2.14 2.64 -2.09
CA SER A 297 1.24 2.77 -0.94
C SER A 297 -0.08 2.07 -1.24
N ILE A 298 -0.25 0.88 -0.67
CA ILE A 298 -1.53 0.13 -0.72
C ILE A 298 -2.58 0.78 0.19
N SER A 299 -2.18 1.43 1.29
CA SER A 299 -3.11 2.03 2.24
C SER A 299 -3.97 3.12 1.63
N ARG A 300 -3.43 3.88 0.66
CA ARG A 300 -4.20 4.86 -0.11
C ARG A 300 -5.42 4.21 -0.78
N LEU A 301 -5.22 3.10 -1.47
CA LEU A 301 -6.29 2.41 -2.20
C LEU A 301 -7.26 1.67 -1.26
N LEU A 302 -6.77 1.16 -0.13
CA LEU A 302 -7.62 0.59 0.92
C LEU A 302 -8.55 1.66 1.51
N LYS A 303 -8.02 2.87 1.73
CA LYS A 303 -8.77 4.02 2.24
C LYS A 303 -9.82 4.57 1.27
N GLU A 304 -9.65 4.39 -0.03
CA GLU A 304 -10.67 4.76 -1.03
C GLU A 304 -11.93 3.87 -0.94
N ALA A 305 -11.81 2.66 -0.38
CA ALA A 305 -12.92 1.71 -0.28
C ALA A 305 -12.88 0.86 1.00
N PRO A 306 -12.95 1.47 2.21
CA PRO A 306 -12.80 0.78 3.48
C PRO A 306 -13.87 -0.30 3.68
N ALA A 307 -15.09 -0.06 3.19
CA ALA A 307 -16.17 -1.04 3.24
C ALA A 307 -15.86 -2.31 2.43
N LYS A 308 -15.14 -2.20 1.29
CA LYS A 308 -14.75 -3.38 0.51
C LYS A 308 -13.63 -4.16 1.20
N TYR A 309 -12.71 -3.45 1.86
CA TYR A 309 -11.63 -4.06 2.64
C TYR A 309 -12.19 -4.86 3.83
N ALA A 310 -13.05 -4.25 4.64
CA ALA A 310 -13.74 -4.94 5.73
C ALA A 310 -14.56 -6.13 5.23
N LYS A 311 -15.28 -5.97 4.11
CA LYS A 311 -16.07 -7.05 3.52
C LYS A 311 -15.23 -8.25 3.07
N ALA A 312 -13.97 -8.05 2.69
CA ALA A 312 -13.08 -9.15 2.32
C ALA A 312 -12.75 -10.04 3.54
N TYR A 313 -12.57 -9.47 4.74
CA TYR A 313 -12.45 -10.27 5.98
C TYR A 313 -13.72 -11.05 6.27
N ILE A 314 -14.87 -10.36 6.21
CA ILE A 314 -16.17 -11.00 6.49
C ILE A 314 -16.41 -12.17 5.52
N TYR A 315 -16.12 -12.01 4.23
CA TYR A 315 -16.30 -13.10 3.26
C TYR A 315 -15.46 -14.33 3.58
N THR A 316 -14.24 -14.15 4.08
CA THR A 316 -13.42 -15.26 4.55
C THR A 316 -14.03 -15.93 5.78
N GLU A 317 -14.45 -15.15 6.78
CA GLU A 317 -15.06 -15.70 8.00
C GLU A 317 -16.42 -16.38 7.78
N THR A 318 -17.18 -15.95 6.76
CA THR A 318 -18.50 -16.49 6.46
C THR A 318 -18.50 -17.64 5.46
N ASP A 319 -17.34 -18.04 4.96
CA ASP A 319 -17.16 -19.14 4.01
C ASP A 319 -15.97 -20.02 4.44
N ASP A 320 -16.07 -20.62 5.62
CA ASP A 320 -15.16 -21.65 6.14
C ASP A 320 -13.67 -21.22 6.21
N LEU A 321 -13.42 -19.95 6.56
CA LEU A 321 -12.07 -19.36 6.59
C LEU A 321 -11.33 -19.45 5.24
N ASP A 322 -12.07 -19.41 4.13
CA ASP A 322 -11.52 -19.31 2.78
C ASP A 322 -10.92 -17.91 2.54
N MET A 323 -9.60 -17.81 2.67
CA MET A 323 -8.82 -16.59 2.46
C MET A 323 -8.76 -16.16 0.99
N THR A 324 -9.24 -16.97 0.04
CA THR A 324 -9.21 -16.63 -1.40
C THR A 324 -9.87 -15.29 -1.68
N TYR A 325 -10.94 -14.94 -0.95
CA TYR A 325 -11.60 -13.64 -1.06
C TYR A 325 -10.68 -12.48 -0.71
N PHE A 326 -9.96 -12.60 0.40
CA PHE A 326 -9.00 -11.60 0.85
C PHE A 326 -7.79 -11.53 -0.09
N LEU A 327 -7.30 -12.68 -0.57
CA LEU A 327 -6.23 -12.78 -1.57
C LEU A 327 -6.58 -12.03 -2.86
N TYR A 328 -7.75 -12.27 -3.46
CA TYR A 328 -8.18 -11.53 -4.66
C TYR A 328 -8.28 -10.03 -4.41
N TYR A 329 -8.89 -9.63 -3.29
CA TYR A 329 -9.06 -8.21 -2.98
C TYR A 329 -7.71 -7.51 -2.86
N GLN A 330 -6.77 -8.09 -2.11
CA GLN A 330 -5.44 -7.51 -1.92
C GLN A 330 -4.58 -7.59 -3.19
N ALA A 331 -4.63 -8.68 -3.96
CA ALA A 331 -3.92 -8.77 -5.23
C ALA A 331 -4.38 -7.69 -6.23
N GLU A 332 -5.68 -7.38 -6.29
CA GLU A 332 -6.23 -6.30 -7.11
C GLU A 332 -5.88 -4.89 -6.59
N ILE A 333 -5.72 -4.74 -5.27
CA ILE A 333 -5.17 -3.51 -4.67
C ILE A 333 -3.71 -3.34 -5.11
N ILE A 334 -2.89 -4.38 -4.97
CA ILE A 334 -1.47 -4.35 -5.36
C ILE A 334 -1.33 -4.03 -6.85
N LYS A 335 -2.08 -4.71 -7.73
CA LYS A 335 -2.07 -4.45 -9.18
C LYS A 335 -2.36 -2.98 -9.50
N ARG A 336 -3.41 -2.41 -8.90
CA ARG A 336 -3.74 -0.98 -9.09
C ARG A 336 -2.64 -0.07 -8.57
N ALA A 337 -2.03 -0.41 -7.45
CA ALA A 337 -0.96 0.38 -6.85
C ALA A 337 0.31 0.39 -7.74
N ILE A 338 0.63 -0.74 -8.37
CA ILE A 338 1.70 -0.86 -9.38
C ILE A 338 1.35 0.02 -10.60
N LEU A 339 0.16 -0.11 -11.16
CA LEU A 339 -0.27 0.66 -12.34
C LEU A 339 -0.26 2.18 -12.08
N ASP A 340 -0.66 2.61 -10.87
CA ASP A 340 -0.62 4.02 -10.46
C ASP A 340 0.83 4.55 -10.40
N LEU A 341 1.76 3.73 -9.92
CA LEU A 341 3.19 4.06 -9.90
C LEU A 341 3.77 4.14 -11.32
N GLU A 342 3.48 3.17 -12.18
CA GLU A 342 3.92 3.19 -13.58
C GLU A 342 3.43 4.42 -14.33
N LYS A 343 2.14 4.74 -14.17
CA LYS A 343 1.55 5.94 -14.76
C LYS A 343 2.26 7.19 -14.24
N TYR A 344 2.50 7.27 -12.94
CA TYR A 344 3.22 8.39 -12.34
C TYR A 344 4.64 8.54 -12.93
N ILE A 345 5.39 7.44 -13.05
CA ILE A 345 6.76 7.44 -13.60
C ILE A 345 6.74 7.86 -15.07
N SER A 346 5.83 7.31 -15.87
CA SER A 346 5.67 7.65 -17.29
C SER A 346 5.33 9.12 -17.49
N ASP A 347 4.40 9.66 -16.69
CA ASP A 347 4.04 11.08 -16.72
C ASP A 347 5.25 11.97 -16.39
N LYS A 348 6.09 11.56 -15.42
CA LYS A 348 7.31 12.28 -15.05
C LYS A 348 8.38 12.23 -16.13
N GLN A 349 8.64 11.06 -16.73
CA GLN A 349 9.57 10.92 -17.83
C GLN A 349 9.14 11.75 -19.05
N ASN A 350 7.84 11.77 -19.36
CA ASN A 350 7.30 12.57 -20.46
C ASN A 350 7.43 14.09 -20.18
N GLN A 351 7.20 14.52 -18.94
CA GLN A 351 7.44 15.90 -18.51
C GLN A 351 8.93 16.27 -18.65
N PHE A 352 9.83 15.41 -18.19
CA PHE A 352 11.27 15.62 -18.31
C PHE A 352 11.72 15.70 -19.76
N LYS A 353 11.33 14.76 -20.62
CA LYS A 353 11.64 14.79 -22.07
C LYS A 353 11.17 16.08 -22.75
N LYS A 354 9.95 16.55 -22.44
CA LYS A 354 9.42 17.83 -22.95
C LYS A 354 10.26 19.02 -22.48
N PHE A 355 10.62 19.04 -21.20
CA PHE A 355 11.47 20.08 -20.63
C PHE A 355 12.88 20.08 -21.24
N SER A 356 13.53 18.91 -21.35
CA SER A 356 14.86 18.78 -21.94
C SER A 356 14.87 19.23 -23.40
N ALA A 357 13.87 18.85 -24.19
CA ALA A 357 13.74 19.29 -25.58
C ALA A 357 13.58 20.82 -25.69
N ALA A 358 12.74 21.41 -24.84
CA ALA A 358 12.54 22.86 -24.79
C ALA A 358 13.84 23.58 -24.38
N ILE A 359 14.51 23.15 -23.31
CA ILE A 359 15.78 23.76 -22.87
C ILE A 359 16.86 23.69 -23.95
N VAL A 360 16.98 22.56 -24.67
CA VAL A 360 17.94 22.45 -25.78
C VAL A 360 17.60 23.43 -26.92
N SER A 361 16.33 23.55 -27.28
CA SER A 361 15.86 24.56 -28.25
C SER A 361 16.23 25.98 -27.79
N TYR A 362 15.88 26.33 -26.56
CA TYR A 362 16.13 27.66 -25.99
C TYR A 362 17.63 28.00 -25.90
N MET A 363 18.45 27.06 -25.41
CA MET A 363 19.89 27.24 -25.27
C MET A 363 20.64 27.35 -26.60
N SER A 364 20.03 26.92 -27.71
CA SER A 364 20.57 27.15 -29.06
C SER A 364 20.44 28.62 -29.50
N GLN A 365 19.46 29.35 -28.94
CA GLN A 365 19.12 30.72 -29.34
C GLN A 365 19.69 31.79 -28.38
N VAL A 366 20.07 31.41 -27.16
CA VAL A 366 20.49 32.35 -26.11
C VAL A 366 21.98 32.26 -25.79
N SER A 367 22.63 33.42 -25.79
CA SER A 367 24.01 33.61 -25.32
C SER A 367 24.06 34.75 -24.29
N PRO A 368 24.76 34.60 -23.15
CA PRO A 368 25.46 33.40 -22.67
C PRO A 368 24.49 32.28 -22.24
N LYS A 369 24.98 31.04 -22.33
CA LYS A 369 24.23 29.82 -21.96
C LYS A 369 23.83 29.83 -20.48
N LEU A 370 22.67 29.24 -20.20
CA LEU A 370 22.20 29.02 -18.84
C LEU A 370 23.14 28.07 -18.09
N ASN A 371 23.40 28.38 -16.82
CA ASN A 371 24.16 27.50 -15.95
C ASN A 371 23.28 26.39 -15.37
N HIS A 372 23.90 25.35 -14.80
CA HIS A 372 23.19 24.19 -14.26
C HIS A 372 22.12 24.55 -13.21
N ARG A 373 22.40 25.50 -12.32
CA ARG A 373 21.44 25.93 -11.29
C ARG A 373 20.23 26.63 -11.91
N GLN A 374 20.44 27.47 -12.92
CA GLN A 374 19.38 28.14 -13.66
C GLN A 374 18.46 27.12 -14.36
N ILE A 375 19.03 26.08 -14.98
CA ILE A 375 18.26 25.00 -15.60
C ILE A 375 17.44 24.25 -14.54
N GLN A 376 18.01 23.93 -13.38
CA GLN A 376 17.27 23.27 -12.28
C GLN A 376 16.17 24.15 -11.67
N ILE A 377 16.36 25.47 -11.60
CA ILE A 377 15.30 26.41 -11.20
C ILE A 377 14.16 26.39 -12.22
N LEU A 378 14.48 26.41 -13.53
CA LEU A 378 13.48 26.34 -14.60
C LEU A 378 12.74 25.02 -14.63
N GLU A 379 13.42 23.90 -14.36
CA GLU A 379 12.80 22.58 -14.24
C GLU A 379 11.74 22.58 -13.14
N ARG A 380 12.08 23.11 -11.97
CA ARG A 380 11.12 23.26 -10.87
C ARG A 380 10.00 24.23 -11.24
N ALA A 381 10.30 25.33 -11.91
CA ALA A 381 9.30 26.32 -12.33
C ALA A 381 8.30 25.74 -13.36
N VAL A 382 8.74 24.85 -14.25
CA VAL A 382 7.86 24.13 -15.19
C VAL A 382 6.99 23.12 -14.45
N LYS A 383 7.54 22.45 -13.43
CA LYS A 383 6.82 21.45 -12.61
C LYS A 383 5.78 22.07 -11.68
N GLU A 384 6.07 23.23 -11.13
CA GLU A 384 5.26 23.94 -10.13
C GLU A 384 4.86 25.31 -10.69
N SER A 385 3.84 25.32 -11.54
CA SER A 385 3.27 26.55 -12.09
C SER A 385 2.85 27.51 -10.97
N GLY A 386 3.32 28.76 -11.01
CA GLY A 386 3.10 29.73 -9.94
C GLY A 386 3.99 29.57 -8.71
N ALA A 387 4.99 28.66 -8.74
CA ALA A 387 6.00 28.57 -7.68
C ALA A 387 6.69 29.92 -7.46
N ILE A 388 6.89 30.24 -6.18
CA ILE A 388 7.60 31.44 -5.75
C ILE A 388 9.00 31.02 -5.30
N PHE A 389 10.01 31.65 -5.88
CA PHE A 389 11.40 31.46 -5.53
C PHE A 389 11.92 32.70 -4.81
N THR A 390 12.70 32.47 -3.76
CA THR A 390 13.45 33.52 -3.05
C THR A 390 14.94 33.27 -3.14
N ALA A 391 15.74 34.34 -3.08
CA ALA A 391 17.20 34.20 -3.07
C ALA A 391 17.69 33.35 -1.90
N LYS A 392 17.04 33.49 -0.72
CA LYS A 392 17.35 32.71 0.49
C LYS A 392 17.07 31.21 0.31
N GLU A 393 15.95 30.86 -0.30
CA GLU A 393 15.60 29.47 -0.58
C GLU A 393 16.61 28.81 -1.54
N ILE A 394 16.92 29.48 -2.66
CA ILE A 394 17.88 28.99 -3.66
C ILE A 394 19.29 28.91 -3.06
N SER A 395 19.67 29.88 -2.24
CA SER A 395 20.94 29.88 -1.49
C SER A 395 21.09 28.63 -0.62
N ASN A 396 20.08 28.33 0.20
CA ASN A 396 20.04 27.14 1.05
C ASN A 396 20.01 25.83 0.22
N GLN A 397 19.24 25.81 -0.88
CA GLN A 397 19.09 24.62 -1.70
C GLN A 397 20.40 24.20 -2.38
N TYR A 398 21.19 25.16 -2.87
CA TYR A 398 22.41 24.89 -3.64
C TYR A 398 23.70 25.16 -2.86
N GLY A 399 23.63 25.56 -1.58
CA GLY A 399 24.79 25.85 -0.75
C GLY A 399 25.64 27.03 -1.27
N ILE A 400 24.99 28.04 -1.86
CA ILE A 400 25.64 29.20 -2.48
C ILE A 400 25.33 30.49 -1.71
N ALA A 401 26.14 31.54 -1.87
CA ALA A 401 25.83 32.86 -1.31
C ALA A 401 24.51 33.43 -1.87
N GLU A 402 23.74 34.12 -1.03
CA GLU A 402 22.43 34.69 -1.42
C GLU A 402 22.55 35.68 -2.59
N ASN A 403 23.64 36.43 -2.69
CA ASN A 403 23.92 37.30 -3.83
C ASN A 403 24.06 36.52 -5.14
N THR A 404 24.68 35.33 -5.11
CA THR A 404 24.79 34.44 -6.28
C THR A 404 23.42 33.89 -6.67
N ALA A 405 22.62 33.47 -5.69
CA ALA A 405 21.25 33.01 -5.92
C ALA A 405 20.37 34.12 -6.53
N ARG A 406 20.49 35.37 -6.03
CA ARG A 406 19.79 36.53 -6.57
C ARG A 406 20.21 36.85 -7.99
N ARG A 407 21.49 36.71 -8.33
CA ARG A 407 22.00 36.86 -9.70
C ARG A 407 21.42 35.80 -10.64
N ASP A 408 21.36 34.54 -10.20
CA ASP A 408 20.78 33.46 -11.00
C ASP A 408 19.29 33.72 -11.26
N LEU A 409 18.52 34.14 -10.25
CA LEU A 409 17.09 34.48 -10.37
C LEU A 409 16.84 35.74 -11.21
N ASN A 410 17.62 36.80 -11.02
CA ASN A 410 17.53 38.02 -11.84
C ASN A 410 17.78 37.72 -13.31
N ARG A 411 18.75 36.88 -13.62
CA ARG A 411 19.02 36.50 -15.01
C ARG A 411 17.83 35.78 -15.65
N LEU A 412 17.18 34.87 -14.93
CA LEU A 412 15.98 34.19 -15.42
C LEU A 412 14.80 35.15 -15.60
N TYR A 413 14.68 36.17 -14.75
CA TYR A 413 13.72 37.26 -14.92
C TYR A 413 14.02 38.13 -16.14
N GLU A 414 15.27 38.55 -16.34
CA GLU A 414 15.71 39.33 -17.52
C GLU A 414 15.41 38.61 -18.84
N LEU A 415 15.56 37.28 -18.83
CA LEU A 415 15.23 36.40 -19.96
C LEU A 415 13.72 36.14 -20.12
N GLN A 416 12.87 36.80 -19.31
CA GLN A 416 11.42 36.64 -19.27
C GLN A 416 10.94 35.22 -18.95
N LEU A 417 11.81 34.39 -18.36
CA LEU A 417 11.47 33.02 -17.96
C LEU A 417 10.84 32.97 -16.57
N LEU A 418 11.11 33.97 -15.72
CA LEU A 418 10.42 34.17 -14.45
C LEU A 418 9.76 35.55 -14.42
N GLY A 419 8.67 35.69 -13.66
CA GLY A 419 8.14 36.98 -13.25
C GLY A 419 8.81 37.48 -11.98
N GLN A 420 8.67 38.76 -11.66
CA GLN A 420 9.17 39.36 -10.41
C GLN A 420 8.04 40.10 -9.70
N ILE A 421 7.91 39.90 -8.39
CA ILE A 421 6.97 40.58 -7.51
C ILE A 421 7.75 41.18 -6.34
N ARG A 422 7.45 42.44 -5.99
CA ARG A 422 7.99 43.08 -4.78
C ARG A 422 6.92 43.11 -3.70
N ASN A 423 7.29 42.69 -2.49
CA ASN A 423 6.48 42.88 -1.29
C ASN A 423 7.36 43.44 -0.17
N GLY A 424 7.18 44.72 0.14
CA GLY A 424 8.10 45.50 0.98
C GLY A 424 9.52 45.52 0.39
N ASN A 425 10.52 45.25 1.24
CA ASN A 425 11.93 45.15 0.84
C ASN A 425 12.31 43.79 0.21
N SER A 426 11.38 42.85 0.12
CA SER A 426 11.66 41.50 -0.39
C SER A 426 11.25 41.34 -1.85
N ILE A 427 12.14 40.72 -2.63
CA ILE A 427 11.93 40.39 -4.04
C ILE A 427 11.61 38.89 -4.14
N TYR A 428 10.50 38.60 -4.82
CA TYR A 428 10.01 37.25 -5.11
C TYR A 428 10.02 37.02 -6.61
N TYR A 429 10.38 35.82 -7.05
CA TYR A 429 10.35 35.43 -8.46
C TYR A 429 9.29 34.37 -8.65
N ILE A 430 8.43 34.52 -9.68
CA ILE A 430 7.29 33.63 -9.88
C ILE A 430 7.41 32.86 -11.19
N ALA A 431 7.12 31.56 -11.16
CA ALA A 431 7.04 30.72 -12.34
C ALA A 431 5.78 31.06 -13.17
N PRO A 432 5.92 31.47 -14.45
CA PRO A 432 4.77 31.75 -15.29
C PRO A 432 4.08 30.45 -15.76
N ASN A 433 2.76 30.49 -15.91
CA ASN A 433 1.97 29.29 -16.29
C ASN A 433 2.28 28.76 -17.70
N ASN A 434 2.83 29.60 -18.57
CA ASN A 434 3.23 29.25 -19.94
C ASN A 434 4.75 29.08 -20.10
N LEU A 435 5.49 28.79 -19.02
CA LEU A 435 6.95 28.70 -19.06
C LEU A 435 7.47 27.71 -20.11
N LEU A 436 6.80 26.57 -20.28
CA LEU A 436 7.21 25.56 -21.27
C LEU A 436 7.11 26.08 -22.71
N ASP A 437 6.18 26.99 -22.98
CA ASP A 437 6.05 27.63 -24.30
C ASP A 437 7.06 28.77 -24.49
N ARG A 438 7.48 29.44 -23.40
CA ARG A 438 8.57 30.44 -23.43
C ARG A 438 9.96 29.81 -23.67
N LEU A 439 10.07 28.50 -23.48
CA LEU A 439 11.29 27.72 -23.70
C LEU A 439 11.34 27.06 -25.09
N LYS A 440 10.30 27.16 -25.91
CA LYS A 440 10.34 26.71 -27.31
C LYS A 440 10.86 27.83 -28.18
#